data_AF-A0A918CTH3-F1
#
_entry.id   AF-A0A918CTH3-F1
#
_cell.length_a   1.000
_cell.length_b   1.000
_cell.length_c   1.000
_cell.angle_alpha   90.00
_cell.angle_beta   90.00
_cell.angle_gamma   90.00
#
_symmetry.space_group_name_H-M   'P 1'
#
loop_
_entity.id
_entity.type
_entity.pdbx_description
1 polymer ?
#
loop_
_entity_poly.entity_id
_entity_poly.type
_entity_poly.pdbx_seq_one_letter_code
_entity_poly.pdbx_strand_id
1 'polypeptide(L)'
;MGCADVVAVQYPGRQDRRGERALTSVAGLVGGVREALRGWDDLPLVLFGHSMGAVVAFELARVLRGEGAQPLGLIVSGRRSAAVCGDGRVHVLGDDALVEEVRVLSGTDPGLLGDREVLSMVLPALRADFEAVETYRYVPDAAGGVPLSCPLTVFTGSADPRVGVQEAMAWRELTEGVFSLRVFPGGHFYLGGQVAEVCEAVAENIRVFTGTRVQASAGG
;
A
#
# COMPACT_ATOMS: atom_id res chain seq x y z
N MET A 1 -1.74 -18.42 -20.06
CA MET A 1 -1.62 -18.05 -18.63
C MET A 1 -0.50 -17.02 -18.57
N GLY A 2 -0.80 -15.77 -18.25
CA GLY A 2 0.23 -14.74 -18.13
C GLY A 2 1.02 -14.98 -16.85
N CYS A 3 2.34 -15.12 -16.96
CA CYS A 3 3.23 -15.16 -15.80
C CYS A 3 3.45 -13.72 -15.33
N ALA A 4 3.48 -13.50 -14.02
CA ALA A 4 3.86 -12.22 -13.41
C ALA A 4 4.97 -12.50 -12.41
N ASP A 5 6.06 -11.75 -12.50
CA ASP A 5 7.14 -11.78 -11.52
C ASP A 5 6.76 -10.91 -10.33
N VAL A 6 6.92 -11.44 -9.12
CA VAL A 6 6.60 -10.72 -7.88
C VAL A 6 7.88 -10.16 -7.28
N VAL A 7 7.92 -8.84 -7.08
CA VAL A 7 9.00 -8.17 -6.37
C VAL A 7 8.46 -7.62 -5.05
N ALA A 8 8.97 -8.15 -3.94
CA ALA A 8 8.65 -7.65 -2.61
C ALA A 8 9.59 -6.51 -2.24
N VAL A 9 9.04 -5.34 -1.94
CA VAL A 9 9.80 -4.18 -1.46
C VAL A 9 10.20 -4.39 0.00
N GLN A 10 11.50 -4.22 0.31
CA GLN A 10 12.01 -4.25 1.68
C GLN A 10 12.51 -2.87 2.11
N TYR A 11 11.76 -2.22 3.01
CA TYR A 11 12.11 -0.89 3.52
C TYR A 11 13.34 -0.91 4.44
N PRO A 12 14.08 0.22 4.55
CA PRO A 12 15.16 0.37 5.52
C PRO A 12 14.71 0.09 6.96
N GLY A 13 15.60 -0.44 7.78
CA GLY A 13 15.32 -0.81 9.18
C GLY A 13 14.60 -2.15 9.35
N ARG A 14 14.42 -2.94 8.28
CA ARG A 14 13.73 -4.24 8.31
C ARG A 14 14.64 -5.40 7.94
N GLN A 15 14.51 -6.52 8.66
CA GLN A 15 15.14 -7.81 8.32
C GLN A 15 16.65 -7.65 8.04
N ASP A 16 17.10 -7.97 6.84
CA ASP A 16 18.51 -7.84 6.43
C ASP A 16 18.99 -6.39 6.38
N ARG A 17 18.06 -5.44 6.23
CA ARG A 17 18.29 -3.99 6.27
C ARG A 17 18.06 -3.38 7.65
N ARG A 18 18.00 -4.18 8.72
CA ARG A 18 17.78 -3.68 10.11
C ARG A 18 18.84 -2.69 10.61
N GLY A 19 20.05 -2.76 10.04
CA GLY A 19 21.14 -1.83 10.37
C GLY A 19 20.99 -0.45 9.71
N GLU A 20 20.08 -0.32 8.73
CA GLU A 20 19.81 0.95 8.09
C GLU A 20 18.80 1.78 8.89
N ARG A 21 18.92 3.10 8.82
CA ARG A 21 17.97 4.01 9.46
C ARG A 21 16.59 3.87 8.81
N ALA A 22 15.59 3.54 9.62
CA ALA A 22 14.19 3.54 9.19
C ALA A 22 13.75 4.93 8.73
N LEU A 23 13.01 5.00 7.62
CA LEU A 23 12.49 6.24 7.05
C LEU A 23 11.15 6.59 7.69
N THR A 24 10.97 7.86 8.03
CA THR A 24 9.77 8.36 8.74
C THR A 24 8.86 9.19 7.84
N SER A 25 9.02 9.12 6.52
CA SER A 25 8.16 9.84 5.57
C SER A 25 7.82 8.98 4.36
N VAL A 26 6.57 9.08 3.91
CA VAL A 26 6.11 8.41 2.68
C VAL A 26 6.94 8.85 1.47
N ALA A 27 7.27 10.14 1.37
CA ALA A 27 8.12 10.66 0.29
C ALA A 27 9.50 9.97 0.25
N GLY A 28 10.13 9.77 1.42
CA GLY A 28 11.40 9.05 1.51
C GLY A 28 11.27 7.58 1.09
N LEU A 29 10.20 6.91 1.53
CA LEU A 29 9.91 5.53 1.15
C LEU A 29 9.70 5.41 -0.37
N VAL A 30 8.88 6.27 -0.96
CA VAL A 30 8.62 6.31 -2.41
C VAL A 30 9.91 6.54 -3.19
N GLY A 31 10.75 7.49 -2.77
CA GLY A 31 12.04 7.74 -3.40
C GLY A 31 12.95 6.50 -3.39
N GLY A 32 13.02 5.79 -2.26
CA GLY A 32 13.77 4.54 -2.14
C GLY A 32 13.23 3.42 -3.04
N VAL A 33 11.90 3.28 -3.15
CA VAL A 33 11.29 2.30 -4.06
C VAL A 33 11.54 2.68 -5.52
N ARG A 34 11.39 3.95 -5.87
CA ARG A 34 11.62 4.43 -7.24
C ARG A 34 13.06 4.20 -7.70
N GLU A 35 14.02 4.44 -6.81
CA GLU A 35 15.44 4.13 -7.03
C GLU A 35 15.65 2.64 -7.31
N ALA A 36 15.05 1.77 -6.49
CA ALA A 36 15.17 0.33 -6.63
C ALA A 36 14.56 -0.21 -7.94
N LEU A 37 13.59 0.50 -8.51
CA LEU A 37 12.93 0.16 -9.78
C LEU A 37 13.68 0.69 -11.02
N ARG A 38 14.79 1.41 -10.87
CA ARG A 38 15.55 1.92 -12.02
C ARG A 38 16.02 0.76 -12.91
N GLY A 39 15.82 0.92 -14.22
CA GLY A 39 16.20 -0.08 -15.23
C GLY A 39 15.11 -1.13 -15.48
N TRP A 40 13.98 -1.04 -14.80
CA TRP A 40 12.79 -1.87 -15.03
C TRP A 40 11.66 -1.05 -15.68
N ASP A 41 11.98 0.16 -16.14
CA ASP A 41 11.03 1.18 -16.60
C ASP A 41 10.25 0.75 -17.86
N ASP A 42 10.81 -0.14 -18.67
CA ASP A 42 10.19 -0.66 -19.89
C ASP A 42 9.21 -1.81 -19.63
N LEU A 43 9.15 -2.33 -18.40
CA LEU A 43 8.30 -3.47 -18.06
C LEU A 43 6.89 -3.01 -17.62
N PRO A 44 5.84 -3.78 -17.98
CA PRO A 44 4.51 -3.50 -17.47
C PRO A 44 4.45 -3.69 -15.95
N LEU A 45 4.15 -2.63 -15.22
CA LEU A 45 4.14 -2.61 -13.77
C LEU A 45 2.71 -2.67 -13.21
N VAL A 46 2.47 -3.54 -12.23
CA VAL A 46 1.27 -3.50 -11.37
C VAL A 46 1.75 -3.24 -9.95
N LEU A 47 1.12 -2.29 -9.27
CA LEU A 47 1.46 -1.94 -7.90
C LEU A 47 0.44 -2.54 -6.94
N PHE A 48 0.92 -3.21 -5.89
CA PHE A 48 0.10 -3.68 -4.78
C PHE A 48 0.65 -3.11 -3.48
N GLY A 49 -0.22 -2.56 -2.64
CA GLY A 49 0.18 -2.02 -1.34
C GLY A 49 -0.87 -2.25 -0.27
N HIS A 50 -0.44 -2.74 0.90
CA HIS A 50 -1.30 -2.91 2.07
C HIS A 50 -0.99 -1.89 3.18
N SER A 51 -2.01 -1.34 3.81
CA SER A 51 -1.93 -0.33 4.87
C SER A 51 -1.01 0.84 4.48
N MET A 52 0.14 1.03 5.14
CA MET A 52 1.14 2.04 4.73
C MET A 52 1.58 1.86 3.27
N GLY A 53 1.78 0.60 2.83
CA GLY A 53 2.17 0.27 1.47
C GLY A 53 1.15 0.75 0.43
N ALA A 54 -0.14 0.87 0.78
CA ALA A 54 -1.15 1.42 -0.13
C ALA A 54 -0.88 2.89 -0.47
N VAL A 55 -0.46 3.68 0.53
CA VAL A 55 -0.11 5.09 0.35
C VAL A 55 1.20 5.21 -0.44
N VAL A 56 2.19 4.38 -0.14
CA VAL A 56 3.46 4.34 -0.89
C VAL A 56 3.23 3.96 -2.35
N ALA A 57 2.42 2.95 -2.62
CA ALA A 57 2.09 2.52 -3.98
C ALA A 57 1.32 3.60 -4.76
N PHE A 58 0.39 4.29 -4.11
CA PHE A 58 -0.33 5.43 -4.71
C PHE A 58 0.61 6.58 -5.09
N GLU A 59 1.47 7.01 -4.16
CA GLU A 59 2.41 8.09 -4.42
C GLU A 59 3.47 7.70 -5.46
N LEU A 60 3.92 6.44 -5.47
CA LEU A 60 4.78 5.93 -6.54
C LEU A 60 4.09 6.00 -7.91
N ALA A 61 2.80 5.64 -8.00
CA ALA A 61 2.04 5.77 -9.24
C ALA A 61 1.96 7.23 -9.71
N ARG A 62 1.81 8.19 -8.79
CA ARG A 62 1.84 9.63 -9.11
C ARG A 62 3.22 10.10 -9.59
N VAL A 63 4.29 9.65 -8.94
CA VAL A 63 5.67 9.95 -9.37
C VAL A 63 5.90 9.44 -10.80
N LEU A 64 5.52 8.19 -11.09
CA LEU A 64 5.64 7.61 -12.43
C LEU A 64 4.83 8.41 -13.48
N ARG A 65 3.62 8.86 -13.12
CA ARG A 65 2.81 9.76 -13.97
C ARG A 65 3.54 11.06 -14.30
N GLY A 66 4.16 11.69 -13.30
CA GLY A 66 4.98 12.89 -13.50
C GLY A 66 6.20 12.66 -14.41
N GLU A 67 6.71 11.42 -14.45
CA GLU A 67 7.78 10.98 -15.35
C GLU A 67 7.27 10.55 -16.74
N GLY A 68 5.97 10.66 -17.02
CA GLY A 68 5.36 10.28 -18.31
C GLY A 68 5.04 8.79 -18.46
N ALA A 69 5.14 8.01 -17.37
CA ALA A 69 4.78 6.59 -17.31
C ALA A 69 3.52 6.37 -16.47
N GLN A 70 2.92 5.18 -16.51
CA GLN A 70 1.86 4.81 -15.56
C GLN A 70 1.87 3.30 -15.34
N PRO A 71 1.52 2.82 -14.13
CA PRO A 71 1.33 1.40 -13.92
C PRO A 71 0.12 0.91 -14.74
N LEU A 72 0.14 -0.38 -15.11
CA LEU A 72 -1.02 -1.07 -15.70
C LEU A 72 -2.24 -1.02 -14.77
N GLY A 73 -2.01 -1.00 -13.47
CA GLY A 73 -3.03 -0.83 -12.47
C GLY A 73 -2.44 -0.78 -11.07
N LEU A 74 -3.25 -0.26 -10.15
CA LEU A 74 -2.92 -0.11 -8.74
C LEU A 74 -3.94 -0.90 -7.90
N ILE A 75 -3.45 -1.68 -6.96
CA ILE A 75 -4.24 -2.38 -5.96
C ILE A 75 -3.86 -1.84 -4.58
N VAL A 76 -4.80 -1.17 -3.93
CA VAL A 76 -4.64 -0.65 -2.56
C VAL A 76 -5.44 -1.49 -1.60
N SER A 77 -4.88 -1.80 -0.44
CA SER A 77 -5.46 -2.77 0.49
C SER A 77 -5.42 -2.25 1.93
N GLY A 78 -6.53 -2.40 2.66
CA GLY A 78 -6.58 -2.14 4.11
C GLY A 78 -6.18 -0.72 4.48
N ARG A 79 -6.56 0.27 3.67
CA ARG A 79 -6.25 1.68 3.94
C ARG A 79 -7.37 2.59 3.47
N ARG A 80 -7.69 3.60 4.29
CA ARG A 80 -8.54 4.75 3.87
C ARG A 80 -7.91 5.45 2.66
N SER A 81 -8.72 6.16 1.87
CA SER A 81 -8.24 6.97 0.76
C SER A 81 -7.06 7.87 1.17
N ALA A 82 -6.04 7.97 0.32
CA ALA A 82 -4.88 8.82 0.58
C ALA A 82 -5.25 10.30 0.78
N ALA A 83 -6.38 10.75 0.22
CA ALA A 83 -6.90 12.10 0.43
C ALA A 83 -7.49 12.33 1.82
N VAL A 84 -7.78 11.28 2.59
CA VAL A 84 -8.25 11.39 3.96
C VAL A 84 -7.05 11.65 4.87
N CYS A 85 -7.02 12.83 5.50
CA CYS A 85 -5.99 13.17 6.48
C CYS A 85 -5.96 12.16 7.63
N GLY A 86 -4.77 11.65 7.93
CA GLY A 86 -4.54 10.85 9.13
C GLY A 86 -4.58 11.73 10.39
N ASP A 87 -5.23 11.21 11.42
CA ASP A 87 -5.33 11.78 12.77
C ASP A 87 -4.63 10.92 13.83
N GLY A 88 -4.00 9.82 13.41
CA GLY A 88 -3.26 8.92 14.27
C GLY A 88 -2.07 9.59 14.97
N ARG A 89 -1.75 9.10 16.16
CA ARG A 89 -0.63 9.58 16.98
C ARG A 89 0.15 8.43 17.62
N VAL A 90 0.04 7.23 17.08
CA VAL A 90 0.68 6.02 17.61
C VAL A 90 2.19 6.19 17.67
N HIS A 91 2.78 6.86 16.67
CA HIS A 91 4.23 7.09 16.61
C HIS A 91 4.81 7.93 17.76
N VAL A 92 4.00 8.71 18.48
CA VAL A 92 4.45 9.48 19.65
C VAL A 92 4.12 8.81 20.99
N LEU A 93 3.44 7.65 20.98
CA LEU A 93 3.14 6.91 22.20
C LEU A 93 4.36 6.16 22.73
N GLY A 94 4.34 5.78 24.01
CA GLY A 94 5.34 4.86 24.55
C GLY A 94 5.29 3.49 23.87
N ASP A 95 6.37 2.71 23.98
CA ASP A 95 6.52 1.41 23.29
C ASP A 95 5.37 0.45 23.62
N ASP A 96 4.94 0.36 24.87
CA ASP A 96 3.85 -0.55 25.28
C ASP A 96 2.53 -0.23 24.56
N ALA A 97 2.22 1.05 24.38
CA ALA A 97 1.01 1.48 23.69
C ALA A 97 1.12 1.28 22.16
N LEU A 98 2.32 1.42 21.59
CA LEU A 98 2.57 1.08 20.19
C LEU A 98 2.41 -0.42 19.94
N VAL A 99 2.94 -1.26 20.84
CA VAL A 99 2.74 -2.72 20.78
C VAL A 99 1.26 -3.08 20.86
N GLU A 100 0.50 -2.40 21.73
CA GLU A 100 -0.93 -2.65 21.85
C GLU A 100 -1.70 -2.28 20.58
N GLU A 101 -1.36 -1.16 19.93
CA GLU A 101 -1.94 -0.84 18.62
C GLU A 101 -1.62 -1.93 17.59
N VAL A 102 -0.38 -2.43 17.56
CA VAL A 102 0.00 -3.53 16.65
C VAL A 102 -0.80 -4.80 16.94
N ARG A 103 -1.10 -5.11 18.21
CA ARG A 103 -1.99 -6.25 18.59
C ARG A 103 -3.41 -6.04 18.06
N VAL A 104 -3.97 -4.85 18.23
CA VAL A 104 -5.32 -4.51 17.76
C VAL A 104 -5.41 -4.67 16.24
N LEU A 105 -4.39 -4.22 15.50
CA LEU A 105 -4.37 -4.33 14.05
C LEU A 105 -4.19 -5.78 13.60
N SER A 106 -3.13 -6.46 14.07
CA SER A 106 -2.71 -7.80 13.64
C SER A 106 -3.72 -8.90 13.98
N GLY A 107 -4.60 -8.64 14.95
CA GLY A 107 -5.35 -9.71 15.59
C GLY A 107 -4.40 -10.64 16.37
N THR A 108 -4.95 -11.77 16.81
CA THR A 108 -4.34 -12.75 17.72
C THR A 108 -3.18 -13.55 17.10
N ASP A 109 -2.14 -12.90 16.55
CA ASP A 109 -0.84 -13.55 16.31
C ASP A 109 0.16 -13.19 17.42
N PRO A 110 0.29 -14.03 18.46
CA PRO A 110 1.12 -13.75 19.63
C PRO A 110 2.62 -13.97 19.40
N GLY A 111 3.04 -14.56 18.26
CA GLY A 111 4.41 -15.06 18.08
C GLY A 111 5.48 -13.97 18.05
N LEU A 112 5.24 -12.87 17.35
CA LEU A 112 6.21 -11.77 17.22
C LEU A 112 6.21 -10.83 18.43
N LEU A 113 5.09 -10.76 19.16
CA LEU A 113 4.87 -9.82 20.26
C LEU A 113 5.14 -10.43 21.65
N GLY A 114 5.56 -11.70 21.69
CA GLY A 114 5.86 -12.42 22.93
C GLY A 114 7.32 -12.29 23.40
N ASP A 115 8.26 -11.99 22.49
CA ASP A 115 9.69 -11.90 22.78
C ASP A 115 10.14 -10.42 22.85
N ARG A 116 10.59 -9.98 24.03
CA ARG A 116 11.01 -8.58 24.25
C ARG A 116 12.27 -8.21 23.47
N GLU A 117 13.17 -9.13 23.24
CA GLU A 117 14.41 -8.88 22.50
C GLU A 117 14.07 -8.69 21.01
N VAL A 118 13.23 -9.57 20.45
CA VAL A 118 12.71 -9.42 19.08
C VAL A 118 11.92 -8.13 18.92
N LEU A 119 11.04 -7.81 19.88
CA LEU A 119 10.29 -6.56 19.88
C LEU A 119 11.19 -5.33 19.85
N SER A 120 12.22 -5.30 20.70
CA SER A 120 13.15 -4.18 20.77
C SER A 120 13.86 -3.90 19.43
N MET A 121 14.08 -4.96 18.63
CA MET A 121 14.70 -4.84 17.30
C MET A 121 13.74 -4.28 16.25
N VAL A 122 12.44 -4.55 16.34
CA VAL A 122 11.45 -4.13 15.32
C VAL A 122 10.75 -2.82 15.67
N LEU A 123 10.68 -2.45 16.96
CA LEU A 123 9.98 -1.27 17.45
C LEU A 123 10.40 0.05 16.80
N PRO A 124 11.71 0.36 16.63
CA PRO A 124 12.12 1.60 15.97
C PRO A 124 11.60 1.70 14.54
N ALA A 125 11.61 0.56 13.85
CA ALA A 125 11.15 0.42 12.49
C ALA A 125 9.63 0.61 12.41
N LEU A 126 8.87 -0.06 13.27
CA LEU A 126 7.42 0.06 13.36
C LEU A 126 6.99 1.50 13.67
N ARG A 127 7.66 2.15 14.62
CA ARG A 127 7.42 3.55 14.97
C ARG A 127 7.61 4.48 13.79
N ALA A 128 8.67 4.27 13.01
CA ALA A 128 8.93 5.05 11.81
C ALA A 128 7.84 4.89 10.73
N ASP A 129 7.29 3.69 10.56
CA ASP A 129 6.18 3.44 9.63
C ASP A 129 4.88 4.13 10.08
N PHE A 130 4.57 4.07 11.39
CA PHE A 130 3.46 4.83 11.95
C PHE A 130 3.66 6.33 11.75
N GLU A 131 4.86 6.84 12.00
CA GLU A 131 5.17 8.26 11.79
C GLU A 131 4.92 8.64 10.33
N ALA A 132 5.53 7.90 9.39
CA ALA A 132 5.40 8.14 7.96
C ALA A 132 3.94 8.24 7.53
N VAL A 133 3.10 7.33 8.00
CA VAL A 133 1.71 7.23 7.55
C VAL A 133 0.75 8.15 8.32
N GLU A 134 1.07 8.53 9.55
CA GLU A 134 0.25 9.43 10.38
C GLU A 134 0.56 10.91 10.09
N THR A 135 1.80 11.23 9.72
CA THR A 135 2.21 12.57 9.29
C THR A 135 2.02 12.81 7.80
N TYR A 136 1.67 11.78 7.02
CA TYR A 136 1.40 11.92 5.59
C TYR A 136 0.23 12.87 5.34
N ARG A 137 0.40 13.78 4.39
CA ARG A 137 -0.63 14.70 3.90
C ARG A 137 -0.64 14.65 2.38
N TYR A 138 -1.77 14.24 1.82
CA TYR A 138 -1.97 14.31 0.39
C TYR A 138 -2.06 15.76 -0.06
N VAL A 139 -1.23 16.11 -1.04
CA VAL A 139 -1.23 17.41 -1.71
C VAL A 139 -1.66 17.19 -3.16
N PRO A 140 -2.83 17.70 -3.59
CA PRO A 140 -3.25 17.62 -4.98
C PRO A 140 -2.25 18.29 -5.94
N ASP A 141 -2.21 17.82 -7.19
CA ASP A 141 -1.35 18.40 -8.22
C ASP A 141 -1.78 19.84 -8.54
N ALA A 142 -0.79 20.72 -8.78
CA ALA A 142 -1.04 22.14 -9.04
C ALA A 142 -1.89 22.41 -10.29
N ALA A 143 -1.87 21.50 -11.27
CA ALA A 143 -2.68 21.58 -12.48
C ALA A 143 -4.18 21.27 -12.22
N GLY A 144 -4.52 20.76 -11.04
CA GLY A 144 -5.86 20.23 -10.72
C GLY A 144 -6.16 18.91 -11.42
N GLY A 145 -7.29 18.30 -11.07
CA GLY A 145 -7.76 17.05 -11.66
C GLY A 145 -7.46 15.79 -10.83
N VAL A 146 -7.86 14.65 -11.37
CA VAL A 146 -7.73 13.36 -10.69
C VAL A 146 -6.28 12.86 -10.81
N PRO A 147 -5.67 12.34 -9.71
CA PRO A 147 -4.24 12.07 -9.67
C PRO A 147 -3.81 10.87 -10.50
N LEU A 148 -4.70 9.93 -10.84
CA LEU A 148 -4.36 8.73 -11.62
C LEU A 148 -5.32 8.51 -12.80
N SER A 149 -4.82 7.92 -13.88
CA SER A 149 -5.59 7.43 -15.03
C SER A 149 -5.62 5.90 -15.12
N CYS A 150 -4.79 5.20 -14.34
CA CYS A 150 -4.73 3.74 -14.36
C CYS A 150 -5.92 3.12 -13.60
N PRO A 151 -6.33 1.89 -13.94
CA PRO A 151 -7.26 1.12 -13.14
C PRO A 151 -6.84 1.05 -11.66
N LEU A 152 -7.81 1.19 -10.76
CA LEU A 152 -7.62 1.15 -9.31
C LEU A 152 -8.56 0.13 -8.69
N THR A 153 -8.00 -0.84 -7.98
CA THR A 153 -8.78 -1.77 -7.17
C THR A 153 -8.47 -1.58 -5.69
N VAL A 154 -9.52 -1.51 -4.89
CA VAL A 154 -9.44 -1.39 -3.43
C VAL A 154 -9.83 -2.72 -2.82
N PHE A 155 -9.02 -3.24 -1.90
CA PHE A 155 -9.36 -4.38 -1.05
C PHE A 155 -9.52 -3.92 0.40
N THR A 156 -10.55 -4.38 1.09
CA THR A 156 -10.76 -4.06 2.52
C THR A 156 -11.33 -5.23 3.30
N GLY A 157 -11.03 -5.32 4.58
CA GLY A 157 -11.65 -6.27 5.50
C GLY A 157 -13.07 -5.85 5.87
N SER A 158 -13.98 -6.81 6.01
CA SER A 158 -15.38 -6.57 6.42
C SER A 158 -15.51 -6.11 7.87
N ALA A 159 -14.48 -6.37 8.69
CA ALA A 159 -14.40 -6.04 10.11
C ALA A 159 -13.10 -5.28 10.43
N ASP A 160 -12.53 -4.55 9.46
CA ASP A 160 -11.36 -3.71 9.69
C ASP A 160 -11.73 -2.54 10.62
N PRO A 161 -11.14 -2.43 11.83
CA PRO A 161 -11.48 -1.38 12.78
C PRO A 161 -10.96 0.01 12.35
N ARG A 162 -10.04 0.07 11.38
CA ARG A 162 -9.42 1.30 10.89
C ARG A 162 -10.04 1.80 9.61
N VAL A 163 -10.67 0.93 8.82
CA VAL A 163 -11.12 1.26 7.46
C VAL A 163 -12.55 0.81 7.24
N GLY A 164 -13.48 1.75 7.32
CA GLY A 164 -14.85 1.52 6.91
C GLY A 164 -14.96 1.37 5.38
N VAL A 165 -15.95 0.61 4.91
CA VAL A 165 -16.22 0.43 3.48
C VAL A 165 -16.40 1.77 2.74
N GLN A 166 -17.04 2.76 3.36
CA GLN A 166 -17.20 4.09 2.76
C GLN A 166 -15.87 4.84 2.64
N GLU A 167 -14.99 4.72 3.64
CA GLU A 167 -13.64 5.33 3.58
C GLU A 167 -12.75 4.64 2.54
N ALA A 168 -12.95 3.34 2.32
CA ALA A 168 -12.32 2.58 1.23
C ALA A 168 -12.88 3.01 -0.14
N MET A 169 -14.18 3.28 -0.25
CA MET A 169 -14.80 3.77 -1.50
C MET A 169 -14.27 5.14 -1.94
N ALA A 170 -13.84 6.00 -1.01
CA ALA A 170 -13.28 7.32 -1.32
C ALA A 170 -12.00 7.28 -2.18
N TRP A 171 -11.36 6.12 -2.33
CA TRP A 171 -10.27 5.93 -3.31
C TRP A 171 -10.72 6.14 -4.76
N ARG A 172 -12.01 5.97 -5.06
CA ARG A 172 -12.59 6.21 -6.39
C ARG A 172 -12.30 7.62 -6.90
N GLU A 173 -12.23 8.61 -6.02
CA GLU A 173 -11.97 10.01 -6.36
C GLU A 173 -10.51 10.24 -6.81
N LEU A 174 -9.64 9.25 -6.62
CA LEU A 174 -8.22 9.33 -6.95
C LEU A 174 -7.85 8.68 -8.29
N THR A 175 -8.83 8.19 -9.06
CA THR A 175 -8.59 7.67 -10.41
C THR A 175 -9.71 8.00 -11.40
N GLU A 176 -9.34 8.29 -12.65
CA GLU A 176 -10.25 8.32 -13.81
C GLU A 176 -10.34 6.96 -14.51
N GLY A 177 -9.49 6.01 -14.13
CA GLY A 177 -9.50 4.64 -14.63
C GLY A 177 -10.65 3.81 -14.05
N VAL A 178 -10.72 2.56 -14.50
CA VAL A 178 -11.72 1.59 -13.99
C VAL A 178 -11.49 1.39 -12.49
N PHE A 179 -12.54 1.61 -11.70
CA PHE A 179 -12.53 1.42 -10.26
C PHE A 179 -13.25 0.14 -9.84
N SER A 180 -12.67 -0.60 -8.90
CA SER A 180 -13.30 -1.75 -8.25
C SER A 180 -13.04 -1.74 -6.74
N LEU A 181 -14.00 -2.21 -5.95
CA LEU A 181 -13.85 -2.48 -4.52
C LEU A 181 -14.16 -3.96 -4.27
N ARG A 182 -13.30 -4.64 -3.52
CA ARG A 182 -13.54 -6.00 -3.02
C ARG A 182 -13.46 -6.01 -1.50
N VAL A 183 -14.46 -6.62 -0.87
CA VAL A 183 -14.54 -6.76 0.59
C VAL A 183 -14.28 -8.23 0.94
N PHE A 184 -13.31 -8.46 1.82
CA PHE A 184 -12.94 -9.79 2.30
C PHE A 184 -13.39 -9.97 3.75
N PRO A 185 -13.86 -11.17 4.15
CA PRO A 185 -14.07 -11.50 5.56
C PRO A 185 -12.83 -11.20 6.42
N GLY A 186 -12.98 -10.50 7.55
CA GLY A 186 -11.88 -10.34 8.53
C GLY A 186 -11.50 -8.89 8.84
N GLY A 187 -10.51 -8.73 9.72
CA GLY A 187 -10.01 -7.45 10.23
C GLY A 187 -8.99 -6.76 9.32
N HIS A 188 -8.12 -5.93 9.89
CA HIS A 188 -7.13 -5.17 9.13
C HIS A 188 -6.20 -6.07 8.29
N PHE A 189 -5.69 -7.15 8.88
CA PHE A 189 -4.84 -8.14 8.20
C PHE A 189 -5.61 -9.36 7.69
N TYR A 190 -6.82 -9.17 7.15
CA TYR A 190 -7.63 -10.24 6.54
C TYR A 190 -6.85 -11.11 5.53
N LEU A 191 -5.78 -10.56 4.92
CA LEU A 191 -4.90 -11.22 3.96
C LEU A 191 -4.22 -12.46 4.53
N GLY A 192 -3.82 -12.44 5.82
CA GLY A 192 -3.10 -13.54 6.44
C GLY A 192 -3.95 -14.82 6.54
N GLY A 193 -5.26 -14.68 6.74
CA GLY A 193 -6.20 -15.80 6.81
C GLY A 193 -6.76 -16.26 5.46
N GLN A 194 -6.50 -15.53 4.36
CA GLN A 194 -7.15 -15.71 3.05
C GLN A 194 -6.16 -15.52 1.90
N VAL A 195 -4.95 -16.05 2.05
CA VAL A 195 -3.87 -15.84 1.08
C VAL A 195 -4.28 -16.31 -0.32
N ALA A 196 -4.97 -17.45 -0.43
CA ALA A 196 -5.40 -18.02 -1.71
C ALA A 196 -6.40 -17.10 -2.43
N GLU A 197 -7.44 -16.65 -1.73
CA GLU A 197 -8.50 -15.80 -2.27
C GLU A 197 -7.96 -14.41 -2.64
N VAL A 198 -7.06 -13.85 -1.84
CA VAL A 198 -6.39 -12.59 -2.16
C VAL A 198 -5.49 -12.73 -3.37
N CYS A 199 -4.69 -13.80 -3.46
CA CYS A 199 -3.83 -14.06 -4.62
C CYS A 199 -4.66 -14.27 -5.90
N GLU A 200 -5.79 -14.97 -5.83
CA GLU A 200 -6.70 -15.14 -6.96
C GLU A 200 -7.26 -13.78 -7.40
N ALA A 201 -7.72 -12.96 -6.45
CA ALA A 201 -8.21 -11.62 -6.74
C ALA A 201 -7.14 -10.71 -7.38
N VAL A 202 -5.88 -10.78 -6.91
CA VAL A 202 -4.76 -10.06 -7.53
C VAL A 202 -4.53 -10.57 -8.96
N ALA A 203 -4.52 -11.88 -9.17
CA ALA A 203 -4.30 -12.47 -10.49
C ALA A 203 -5.42 -12.10 -11.49
N GLU A 204 -6.68 -12.04 -11.03
CA GLU A 204 -7.79 -11.53 -11.83
C GLU A 204 -7.61 -10.07 -12.24
N ASN A 205 -7.24 -9.21 -11.28
CA ASN A 205 -7.00 -7.80 -11.58
C ASN A 205 -5.85 -7.62 -12.59
N ILE A 206 -4.75 -8.38 -12.46
CA ILE A 206 -3.66 -8.37 -13.44
C ILE A 206 -4.17 -8.73 -14.85
N ARG A 207 -5.04 -9.74 -14.98
CA ARG A 207 -5.66 -10.11 -16.27
C ARG A 207 -6.53 -8.99 -16.83
N VAL A 208 -7.30 -8.32 -15.98
CA VAL A 208 -8.14 -7.18 -16.40
C VAL A 208 -7.26 -6.01 -16.88
N PHE A 209 -6.25 -5.63 -16.07
CA PHE A 209 -5.35 -4.52 -16.37
C PHE A 209 -4.56 -4.71 -17.67
N THR A 210 -4.08 -5.94 -17.91
CA THR A 210 -3.40 -6.30 -19.15
C THR A 210 -4.35 -6.30 -20.36
N GLY A 211 -5.59 -6.78 -20.19
CA GLY A 211 -6.61 -6.74 -21.23
C GLY A 211 -7.00 -5.32 -21.67
N THR A 212 -7.14 -4.39 -20.72
CA THR A 212 -7.45 -2.97 -21.01
C THR A 212 -6.37 -2.30 -21.86
N ARG A 213 -5.08 -2.62 -21.64
CA ARG A 213 -3.97 -2.07 -22.43
C ARG A 213 -4.01 -2.51 -23.90
N VAL A 214 -4.30 -3.78 -24.15
CA VAL A 214 -4.36 -4.33 -25.53
C VAL A 214 -5.46 -3.64 -26.35
N GLN A 215 -6.61 -3.38 -25.73
CA GLN A 215 -7.74 -2.69 -26.38
C GLN A 215 -7.41 -1.22 -26.69
N ALA A 216 -6.69 -0.53 -25.80
CA ALA A 216 -6.25 0.85 -26.03
C ALA A 216 -5.22 0.97 -27.16
N SER A 217 -4.33 -0.02 -27.34
CA SER A 217 -3.33 -0.03 -28.41
C SER A 217 -3.84 -0.43 -29.80
N ALA A 218 -4.99 -1.10 -29.87
CA ALA A 218 -5.56 -1.61 -31.14
C ALA A 218 -6.55 -0.65 -31.82
N GLY A 219 -6.86 0.49 -31.18
CA GLY A 219 -7.81 1.50 -31.67
C GLY A 219 -7.17 2.78 -32.22
N GLY A 220 -5.87 2.76 -32.52
CA GLY A 220 -5.11 3.88 -33.09
C GLY A 220 -4.76 3.67 -34.56
#